data_AF-X1ST61-F1
#
_entry.id   AF-X1ST61-F1
#
_cell.length_a   1.000
_cell.length_b   1.000
_cell.length_c   1.000
_cell.angle_alpha   90.00
_cell.angle_beta   90.00
_cell.angle_gamma   90.00
#
_symmetry.space_group_name_H-M   'P 1'
#
loop_
_entity.id
_entity.type
_entity.pdbx_description
1 polymer ?
#
loop_
_entity_poly.entity_id
_entity_poly.type
_entity_poly.pdbx_seq_one_letter_code
_entity_poly.pdbx_strand_id
1 'polypeptide(L)' 'MEKEIEVQYFDIESVDGLAEASYYNIVSTPSVVALDNNENEIEIWRGKTPRLEEIRKEAAI' A
#
# COMPACT_ATOMS: atom_id res chain seq x y z
N MET A 1 -13.77 -4.45 17.74
CA MET A 1 -12.37 -4.39 18.21
C MET A 1 -11.60 -3.73 17.09
N GLU A 2 -10.86 -2.67 17.38
CA GLU A 2 -9.97 -2.05 16.39
C GLU A 2 -8.82 -3.05 16.14
N LYS A 3 -8.61 -3.45 14.88
CA LYS A 3 -7.41 -4.20 14.49
C LYS A 3 -6.30 -3.18 14.29
N GLU A 4 -5.18 -3.35 14.97
CA GLU A 4 -3.96 -2.61 14.67
C GLU A 4 -3.47 -3.07 13.29
N ILE A 5 -3.26 -2.11 12.40
CA ILE A 5 -2.74 -2.31 11.05
C ILE A 5 -1.45 -1.52 10.99
N GLU A 6 -0.36 -2.18 10.61
CA GLU A 6 0.91 -1.50 10.36
C GLU A 6 0.81 -0.67 9.09
N VAL A 7 1.20 0.60 9.15
CA VAL A 7 1.24 1.50 8.00
C VAL A 7 2.64 2.05 7.87
N GLN A 8 3.30 1.73 6.75
CA GLN A 8 4.62 2.25 6.40
C GLN A 8 4.50 3.29 5.29
N TYR A 9 5.31 4.35 5.37
CA TYR A 9 5.33 5.44 4.40
C TYR A 9 6.67 5.45 3.67
N PHE A 10 6.60 5.51 2.34
CA PHE A 10 7.77 5.56 1.48
C PHE A 10 7.73 6.82 0.61
N ASP A 11 8.83 7.59 0.64
CA ASP A 11 9.05 8.73 -0.24
C ASP A 11 9.87 8.29 -1.45
N ILE A 12 9.35 8.46 -2.67
CA ILE A 12 10.02 8.05 -3.90
C ILE A 12 11.29 8.85 -4.20
N GLU A 13 11.50 9.98 -3.53
CA GLU A 13 12.76 10.74 -3.62
C GLU A 13 13.89 10.12 -2.78
N SER A 14 13.56 9.20 -1.86
CA SER A 14 14.52 8.41 -1.09
C SER A 14 14.94 7.13 -1.82
N VAL A 15 16.13 6.61 -1.52
CA VAL A 15 16.63 5.34 -2.08
C VAL A 15 15.68 4.18 -1.76
N ASP A 16 15.26 4.07 -0.51
CA ASP A 16 14.38 2.99 -0.05
C ASP A 16 12.99 3.11 -0.69
N GLY A 17 12.42 4.31 -0.73
CA GLY A 17 11.10 4.50 -1.34
C GLY A 17 11.10 4.31 -2.86
N LEU A 18 12.18 4.67 -3.56
CA LEU A 18 12.32 4.34 -4.99
C LEU A 18 12.47 2.82 -5.22
N ALA A 19 13.18 2.12 -4.32
CA ALA A 19 13.32 0.67 -4.38
C ALA A 19 11.95 -0.03 -4.19
N GLU A 20 11.18 0.36 -3.17
CA GLU A 20 9.83 -0.16 -2.93
C GLU A 20 8.87 0.16 -4.08
N ALA A 21 8.88 1.40 -4.57
CA ALA A 21 8.07 1.78 -5.72
C ALA A 21 8.40 0.94 -6.96
N SER A 22 9.70 0.65 -7.18
CA SER A 22 10.14 -0.21 -8.28
C SER A 22 9.70 -1.67 -8.09
N TYR A 23 9.81 -2.19 -6.86
CA TYR A 23 9.41 -3.56 -6.51
C TYR A 23 7.92 -3.80 -6.77
N TYR A 24 7.04 -2.88 -6.35
CA TYR A 24 5.58 -2.98 -6.55
C TYR A 24 5.07 -2.44 -7.89
N ASN A 25 5.98 -2.09 -8.81
CA ASN A 25 5.65 -1.50 -10.12
C ASN A 25 4.72 -0.27 -9.99
N ILE A 26 5.07 0.65 -9.09
CA ILE A 26 4.38 1.92 -8.89
C ILE A 26 4.80 2.90 -9.97
N VAL A 27 3.84 3.28 -10.82
CA VAL A 27 4.06 4.20 -11.96
C VAL A 27 3.54 5.61 -11.72
N SER A 28 2.91 5.87 -10.57
CA SER A 28 2.33 7.16 -10.21
C SER A 28 2.19 7.31 -8.70
N THR A 29 2.35 8.52 -8.18
CA THR A 29 2.14 8.86 -6.76
C THR A 29 0.91 9.76 -6.59
N PRO A 30 0.18 9.66 -5.46
CA PRO A 30 0.34 8.67 -4.40
C PRO A 30 -0.13 7.28 -4.83
N SER A 31 0.44 6.24 -4.23
CA SER A 31 -0.04 4.86 -4.37
C SER A 31 -0.09 4.20 -3.00
N VAL A 32 -0.97 3.22 -2.84
CA VAL A 32 -1.11 2.42 -1.62
C VAL A 32 -1.06 0.94 -2.00
N VAL A 33 -0.27 0.17 -1.26
CA VAL A 33 -0.12 -1.28 -1.40
C VAL A 33 -0.68 -1.90 -0.12
N ALA A 34 -1.65 -2.80 -0.24
CA ALA A 34 -2.15 -3.61 0.86
C ALA A 34 -1.56 -5.01 0.78
N LEU A 35 -0.96 -5.47 1.88
CA LEU A 35 -0.33 -6.78 2.00
C LEU A 35 -1.02 -7.61 3.09
N ASP A 36 -0.96 -8.93 2.96
CA ASP A 36 -1.31 -9.84 4.04
C ASP A 36 -0.14 -10.00 5.04
N ASN A 37 -0.36 -10.76 6.11
CA ASN A 37 0.66 -10.99 7.14
C ASN A 37 1.88 -11.79 6.65
N ASN A 38 1.84 -12.35 5.44
CA ASN A 38 2.93 -13.07 4.81
C ASN A 38 3.55 -12.25 3.66
N GLU A 39 3.30 -10.93 3.63
CA GLU A 39 3.80 -9.99 2.61
C GLU A 39 3.29 -10.26 1.19
N ASN A 40 2.19 -11.01 1.03
CA ASN A 40 1.55 -11.17 -0.28
C ASN A 40 0.65 -9.98 -0.58
N GLU A 41 0.64 -9.53 -1.84
CA GLU A 41 -0.27 -8.49 -2.33
C GLU A 41 -1.74 -8.91 -2.19
N ILE A 42 -2.51 -8.08 -1.49
CA ILE A 42 -3.97 -8.15 -1.46
C ILE A 42 -4.54 -7.26 -2.58
N GLU A 43 -4.07 -6.00 -2.65
CA GLU A 43 -4.53 -4.99 -3.63
C GLU A 43 -3.50 -3.84 -3.75
N ILE A 44 -3.44 -3.20 -4.92
CA ILE A 44 -2.63 -2.00 -5.14
C ILE A 44 -3.43 -0.91 -5.83
N TRP A 45 -3.59 0.21 -5.13
CA TRP A 45 -4.17 1.42 -5.67
C TRP A 45 -3.08 2.32 -6.25
N ARG A 46 -2.84 2.17 -7.57
CA ARG A 46 -1.82 2.95 -8.30
C ARG A 46 -2.31 4.34 -8.67
N GLY A 47 -1.55 5.37 -8.29
CA GLY A 47 -1.84 6.77 -8.64
C GLY A 47 -3.13 7.33 -8.03
N LYS A 48 -3.66 6.69 -6.99
CA LYS A 48 -4.83 7.16 -6.26
C LYS A 48 -4.74 6.79 -4.78
N THR A 49 -5.28 7.66 -3.94
CA THR A 49 -5.57 7.31 -2.54
C THR A 49 -6.91 6.58 -2.49
N PRO A 50 -6.97 5.33 -1.99
CA PRO A 50 -8.22 4.60 -1.85
C PRO A 50 -9.12 5.23 -0.78
N ARG A 51 -10.43 5.02 -0.90
CA ARG A 51 -11.39 5.33 0.16
C ARG A 51 -11.33 4.27 1.26
N LEU A 52 -11.72 4.65 2.47
CA LEU A 52 -11.76 3.72 3.61
C LEU A 52 -12.63 2.48 3.35
N GLU A 53 -13.72 2.63 2.59
CA GLU A 53 -14.60 1.51 2.21
C GLU A 53 -13.89 0.52 1.28
N GLU A 54 -13.04 0.99 0.36
CA GLU A 54 -12.21 0.13 -0.51
C GLU A 54 -11.20 -0.65 0.35
N ILE A 55 -10.53 0.02 1.28
CA ILE A 55 -9.55 -0.61 2.19
C ILE A 55 -10.22 -1.73 3.00
N ARG A 56 -11.37 -1.46 3.63
CA ARG A 56 -12.10 -2.44 4.46
C ARG A 56 -12.58 -3.65 3.65
N LYS A 57 -13.02 -3.43 2.42
CA LYS A 57 -13.50 -4.49 1.53
C LYS A 57 -12.37 -5.45 1.17
N GLU A 58 -11.22 -4.93 0.75
CA GLU A 58 -10.14 -5.78 0.23
C GLU A 58 -9.29 -6.40 1.33
N ALA A 59 -8.97 -5.66 2.39
CA ALA A 59 -8.14 -6.18 3.48
C ALA A 59 -8.91 -7.07 4.49
N ALA A 60 -10.20 -7.36 4.24
CA ALA A 60 -11.08 -8.16 5.10
C ALA A 60 -10.99 -7.75 6.59
N ILE A 61 -11.08 -6.43 6.83
CA ILE A 61 -11.01 -5.79 8.16
C ILE A 61 -12.37 -5.25 8.59
#